data_AF-A0A2E6TYT7-F1
#
_entry.id   AF-A0A2E6TYT7-F1
#
_cell.length_a   1.000
_cell.length_b   1.000
_cell.length_c   1.000
_cell.angle_alpha   90.00
_cell.angle_beta   90.00
_cell.angle_gamma   90.00
#
_symmetry.space_group_name_H-M   'P 1'
#
loop_
_entity.id
_entity.type
_entity.pdbx_description
1 polymer ?
#
loop_
_entity_poly.entity_id
_entity_poly.type
_entity_poly.pdbx_seq_one_letter_code
_entity_poly.pdbx_strand_id
1 'polypeptide(L)'
;MIKIKKDFWTQKDVPVIHFRQAKIEMTFADGKKVGTIKTLDFQEDAPTKAQWLESVQNQFDGVVDITFQDWGVQSCNAPEGHPAWKLLEKNA
;
A
#
# COMPACT_ATOMS: atom_id res chain seq x y z
N MET A 1 8.26 2.80 -0.88
CA MET A 1 9.65 2.87 -1.41
C MET A 1 9.64 3.69 -2.69
N ILE A 2 10.60 4.61 -2.89
CA ILE A 2 10.72 5.37 -4.15
C ILE A 2 11.93 4.85 -4.92
N LYS A 3 11.77 4.58 -6.21
CA LYS A 3 12.88 4.24 -7.12
C LYS A 3 12.84 5.17 -8.32
N ILE A 4 14.00 5.52 -8.87
CA ILE A 4 14.07 6.21 -10.16
C ILE A 4 14.03 5.14 -11.25
N LYS A 5 13.16 5.30 -12.24
CA LYS A 5 13.10 4.45 -13.44
C LYS A 5 13.03 5.34 -14.68
N LYS A 6 13.53 4.82 -15.79
CA LYS A 6 13.39 5.48 -17.09
C LYS A 6 11.97 5.27 -17.61
N ASP A 7 11.25 6.36 -17.83
CA ASP A 7 9.92 6.32 -18.43
C ASP A 7 10.03 5.81 -19.87
N PHE A 8 9.16 4.86 -20.22
CA PHE A 8 9.23 4.19 -21.52
C PHE A 8 8.95 5.16 -22.68
N TRP A 9 7.99 6.07 -22.51
CA TRP A 9 7.52 6.97 -23.56
C TRP A 9 8.42 8.17 -23.77
N THR A 10 8.87 8.79 -22.68
CA THR A 10 9.63 10.04 -22.72
C THR A 10 11.13 9.82 -22.62
N GLN A 11 11.59 8.61 -22.26
CA GLN A 11 12.99 8.27 -22.00
C GLN A 11 13.65 9.12 -20.90
N LYS A 12 12.85 9.83 -20.10
CA LYS A 12 13.32 10.62 -18.96
C LYS A 12 13.28 9.80 -17.69
N ASP A 13 14.15 10.12 -16.75
CA ASP A 13 14.09 9.54 -15.42
C ASP A 13 12.88 10.09 -14.66
N VAL A 14 12.06 9.19 -14.12
CA VAL A 14 10.87 9.50 -13.33
C VAL A 14 10.93 8.79 -11.97
N PRO A 15 10.51 9.46 -10.88
CA PRO A 15 10.39 8.78 -9.60
C PRO A 15 9.15 7.89 -9.63
N VAL A 16 9.31 6.62 -9.27
CA VAL A 16 8.26 5.62 -9.19
C VAL A 16 8.04 5.24 -7.74
N ILE A 17 6.82 5.45 -7.28
CA ILE A 17 6.37 5.10 -5.93
C ILE A 17 5.93 3.64 -5.97
N HIS A 18 6.56 2.82 -5.12
CA HIS A 18 6.18 1.43 -4.89
C HIS A 18 5.46 1.34 -3.54
N PHE A 19 4.31 0.68 -3.55
CA PHE A 19 3.42 0.49 -2.40
C PHE A 19 2.78 -0.90 -2.49
N ARG A 20 2.31 -1.44 -1.37
CA ARG A 20 1.56 -2.70 -1.38
C ARG A 20 0.08 -2.38 -1.34
N GLN A 21 -0.74 -3.08 -2.11
CA GLN A 21 -2.19 -2.95 -1.99
C GLN A 21 -2.80 -4.24 -1.49
N ALA A 22 -3.77 -4.09 -0.60
CA ALA A 22 -4.57 -5.20 -0.15
C ALA A 22 -6.04 -4.78 -0.03
N LYS A 23 -6.92 -5.73 -0.31
CA LYS A 23 -8.32 -5.66 0.06
C LYS A 23 -8.48 -6.24 1.46
N ILE A 24 -9.06 -5.46 2.35
CA ILE A 24 -9.32 -5.85 3.74
C ILE A 24 -10.84 -5.86 3.91
N GLU A 25 -11.39 -7.01 4.25
CA GLU A 25 -12.80 -7.18 4.60
C GLU A 25 -12.91 -7.59 6.06
N MET A 26 -13.55 -6.77 6.87
CA MET A 26 -13.77 -6.98 8.29
C MET A 26 -15.16 -7.57 8.48
N THR A 27 -15.27 -8.59 9.32
CA THR A 27 -16.55 -9.15 9.78
C THR A 27 -16.72 -8.82 11.26
N PHE A 28 -17.82 -8.16 11.58
CA PHE A 28 -18.18 -7.79 12.95
C PHE A 28 -19.01 -8.89 13.62
N ALA A 29 -19.06 -8.87 14.95
CA ALA A 29 -19.80 -9.85 15.75
C ALA A 29 -21.31 -9.89 15.44
N ASP A 30 -21.87 -8.78 14.94
CA ASP A 30 -23.26 -8.66 14.48
C ASP A 30 -23.49 -9.26 13.07
N GLY A 31 -22.46 -9.82 12.44
CA GLY A 31 -22.49 -10.37 11.09
C GLY A 31 -22.30 -9.35 9.98
N LYS A 32 -22.15 -8.05 10.30
CA LYS A 32 -21.89 -7.00 9.32
C LYS A 32 -20.52 -7.18 8.69
N LYS A 33 -20.44 -7.01 7.37
CA LYS A 33 -19.17 -7.01 6.63
C LYS A 33 -18.86 -5.64 6.08
N VAL A 34 -17.66 -5.15 6.31
CA VAL A 34 -17.17 -3.87 5.79
C VAL A 34 -15.84 -4.10 5.10
N GLY A 35 -15.76 -3.74 3.82
CA GLY A 35 -14.56 -3.88 3.00
C GLY A 35 -13.97 -2.54 2.61
N THR A 36 -12.65 -2.46 2.57
CA THR A 36 -11.94 -1.34 1.93
C THR A 36 -10.70 -1.81 1.20
N ILE A 37 -10.28 -1.04 0.20
CA ILE A 37 -8.97 -1.21 -0.43
C ILE A 37 -8.03 -0.25 0.27
N LYS A 38 -6.98 -0.79 0.90
CA LYS A 38 -5.96 0.00 1.58
C LYS A 38 -4.65 -0.08 0.82
N THR A 39 -4.11 1.10 0.54
CA THR A 39 -2.69 1.24 0.21
C THR A 39 -1.91 1.14 1.51
N LEU A 40 -1.04 0.13 1.57
CA LEU A 40 -0.17 -0.15 2.69
C LEU A 40 1.23 0.39 2.39
N ASP A 41 1.95 0.73 3.45
CA ASP A 41 3.37 1.03 3.32
C ASP A 41 4.10 -0.14 2.67
N PHE A 42 5.20 0.17 1.98
CA PHE A 42 6.02 -0.87 1.39
C PHE A 42 6.64 -1.71 2.50
N GLN A 43 6.33 -3.00 2.51
CA GLN A 43 6.88 -4.00 3.41
C GLN A 43 7.31 -5.19 2.54
N GLU A 44 8.56 -5.64 2.72
CA GLU A 44 9.14 -6.76 1.97
C GLU A 44 8.34 -8.04 2.25
N ASP A 45 8.09 -8.31 3.53
CA ASP A 45 7.18 -9.35 3.99
C ASP A 45 5.78 -8.81 4.27
N ALA A 46 4.76 -9.58 3.92
CA ALA A 46 3.39 -9.28 4.32
C ALA A 46 3.17 -9.69 5.78
N PRO A 47 2.51 -8.87 6.62
CA PRO A 47 2.10 -9.32 7.94
C PRO A 47 1.13 -10.49 7.81
N THR A 48 1.19 -11.43 8.74
CA THR A 48 0.26 -12.56 8.80
C THR A 48 -1.17 -12.08 9.08
N LYS A 49 -2.18 -12.90 8.72
CA LYS A 49 -3.59 -12.62 9.05
C LYS A 49 -3.80 -12.34 10.54
N ALA A 50 -3.09 -13.03 11.43
CA ALA A 50 -3.21 -12.84 12.87
C ALA A 50 -2.70 -11.46 13.32
N GLN A 51 -1.53 -11.04 12.82
CA GLN A 51 -0.96 -9.71 13.12
C GLN A 51 -1.87 -8.58 12.61
N TRP A 52 -2.49 -8.77 11.44
CA TRP A 52 -3.47 -7.83 10.93
C TRP A 52 -4.75 -7.79 11.76
N LEU A 53 -5.27 -8.94 12.18
CA LEU A 53 -6.48 -9.01 12.99
C LEU A 53 -6.27 -8.28 14.33
N GLU A 54 -5.13 -8.50 14.98
CA GLU A 54 -4.78 -7.81 16.22
C GLU A 54 -4.69 -6.29 16.02
N SER A 55 -4.04 -5.83 14.93
CA SER A 55 -3.95 -4.40 14.62
C SER A 55 -5.32 -3.77 14.36
N VAL A 56 -6.22 -4.47 13.67
CA VAL A 56 -7.58 -4.02 13.37
C VAL A 56 -8.44 -4.03 14.64
N GLN A 57 -8.36 -5.07 15.46
CA GLN A 57 -9.07 -5.15 16.74
C GLN A 57 -8.67 -4.03 17.71
N ASN A 58 -7.40 -3.61 17.68
CA ASN A 58 -6.93 -2.46 18.45
C ASN A 58 -7.50 -1.11 17.96
N GLN A 59 -8.03 -1.03 16.72
CA GLN A 59 -8.58 0.20 16.14
C GLN A 59 -10.11 0.19 16.05
N PHE A 60 -10.73 -0.99 15.97
CA PHE A 60 -12.16 -1.17 15.76
C PHE A 60 -12.70 -2.26 16.69
N ASP A 61 -13.51 -1.85 17.66
CA ASP A 61 -14.21 -2.77 18.55
C ASP A 61 -15.21 -3.66 17.79
N GLY A 62 -15.26 -4.94 18.15
CA GLY A 62 -16.27 -5.87 17.66
C GLY A 62 -15.93 -6.58 16.34
N VAL A 63 -14.73 -6.43 15.79
CA VAL A 63 -14.24 -7.23 14.65
C VAL A 63 -13.87 -8.64 15.13
N VAL A 64 -14.52 -9.65 14.57
CA VAL A 64 -14.31 -11.08 14.93
C VAL A 64 -13.51 -11.85 13.89
N ASP A 65 -13.51 -11.40 12.64
CA ASP A 65 -12.71 -11.98 11.57
C ASP A 65 -12.30 -10.93 10.54
N ILE A 66 -11.21 -11.23 9.84
CA ILE A 66 -10.77 -10.46 8.68
C ILE A 66 -10.47 -11.38 7.50
N THR A 67 -10.82 -10.93 6.31
CA THR A 67 -10.31 -11.49 5.06
C THR A 67 -9.32 -10.50 4.47
N PHE A 68 -8.11 -10.99 4.23
CA PHE A 68 -7.02 -10.22 3.65
C PHE A 68 -6.68 -10.80 2.29
N GLN A 69 -6.84 -10.01 1.25
CA GLN A 69 -6.40 -10.37 -0.09
C GLN A 69 -5.27 -9.42 -0.50
N ASP A 70 -4.05 -9.95 -0.47
CA ASP A 70 -2.86 -9.24 -0.92
C ASP A 70 -2.82 -9.19 -2.45
N TRP A 71 -2.65 -7.98 -3.00
CA TRP A 71 -2.40 -7.79 -4.43
C TRP A 71 -0.91 -7.58 -4.73
N GLY A 72 -0.05 -7.70 -3.72
CA GLY A 72 1.39 -7.58 -3.85
C GLY A 72 1.85 -6.14 -4.03
N VAL A 73 3.12 -6.00 -4.45
CA VAL A 73 3.75 -4.70 -4.69
C VAL A 73 3.23 -4.13 -6.00
N GLN A 74 2.58 -2.99 -5.89
CA GLN A 74 2.13 -2.15 -6.99
C GLN A 74 3.08 -0.96 -7.16
N SER A 75 3.02 -0.31 -8.31
CA SER A 75 3.85 0.87 -8.57
C SER A 75 3.14 1.88 -9.45
N CYS A 76 3.35 3.17 -9.18
CA CYS A 76 2.90 4.26 -10.04
C CYS A 76 3.98 5.34 -10.16
N ASN A 77 3.90 6.14 -11.22
CA ASN A 77 4.72 7.33 -11.35
C ASN A 77 4.33 8.35 -10.27
N ALA A 78 5.32 8.97 -9.64
CA ALA A 78 5.06 10.05 -8.71
C ALA A 78 4.39 11.22 -9.45
N PRO A 79 3.27 11.76 -8.94
CA PRO A 79 2.62 12.89 -9.57
C PRO A 79 3.56 14.10 -9.61
N GLU A 80 3.35 14.99 -10.57
CA GLU A 80 4.15 16.21 -10.71
C GLU A 80 4.09 17.05 -9.42
N GLY A 81 5.22 17.62 -9.00
CA GLY A 81 5.34 18.36 -7.75
C GLY A 81 5.49 17.50 -6.48
N HIS A 82 5.41 16.17 -6.57
CA HIS A 82 5.70 15.29 -5.44
C HIS A 82 7.16 15.46 -4.96
N PRO A 83 7.46 15.47 -3.65
CA PRO A 83 8.82 15.68 -3.14
C PRO A 83 9.88 14.70 -3.69
N ALA A 84 9.45 13.53 -4.17
CA ALA A 84 10.31 12.54 -4.82
C ALA A 84 11.04 13.06 -6.07
N TRP A 85 10.51 14.08 -6.75
CA TRP A 85 11.17 14.68 -7.92
C TRP A 85 12.51 15.33 -7.57
N LYS A 86 12.70 15.80 -6.32
CA LYS A 86 13.99 16.32 -5.82
C LYS A 86 15.10 15.27 -5.80
N LEU A 87 14.77 13.98 -5.86
CA LEU A 87 15.75 12.90 -5.94
C LEU A 87 16.43 12.86 -7.31
N LEU A 88 15.80 13.38 -8.36
CA LEU A 88 16.41 13.50 -9.68
C LEU A 88 17.44 14.64 -9.70
N GLU A 89 17.12 15.77 -9.06
CA GLU A 89 18.01 16.94 -8.98
C GLU A 89 19.31 16.65 -8.20
N LYS A 90 19.25 15.74 -7.22
CA LYS A 90 20.43 15.33 -6.45
C LYS A 90 21.33 14.31 -7.16
N ASN A 91 20.83 13.65 -8.20
CA ASN A 91 21.58 12.64 -8.97
C ASN A 91 21.95 13.13 -10.38
N ALA A 92 21.64 14.38 -10.72
CA ALA A 92 22.08 15.08 -11.93
C ALA A 92 23.45 15.74 -11.69
#